data_AF-A0A067PRH4-F1
#
_entry.id   AF-A0A067PRH4-F1
#
_cell.length_a   1.000
_cell.length_b   1.000
_cell.length_c   1.000
_cell.angle_alpha   90.00
_cell.angle_beta   90.00
_cell.angle_gamma   90.00
#
_symmetry.space_group_name_H-M   'P 1'
#
loop_
_entity.id
_entity.type
_entity.pdbx_description
1 polymer ?
#
loop_
_entity_poly.entity_id
_entity_poly.type
_entity_poly.pdbx_seq_one_letter_code
_entity_poly.pdbx_strand_id
1 'polypeptide(L)'
;MTLKNVKYTAHATARGQGRNGEVTSDDDDGLQLRLAMPKSLGGKGDGQNPEQLFAMGYAACFLGALQLAAGSMGKADIARNAIVHANVHM
;
A
#
# COMPACT_ATOMS: atom_id res chain seq x y z
N MET A 1 -7.53 20.49 5.78
CA MET A 1 -6.85 19.75 6.85
C MET A 1 -5.36 19.98 6.70
N THR A 2 -4.65 20.29 7.79
CA THR A 2 -3.19 20.45 7.78
C THR A 2 -2.61 19.62 8.91
N LEU A 3 -1.54 18.87 8.65
CA LEU A 3 -0.85 18.06 9.66
C LEU A 3 -0.14 18.98 10.64
N LYS A 4 -0.51 18.92 11.94
CA LYS A 4 0.12 19.72 12.99
C LYS A 4 1.48 19.17 13.43
N ASN A 5 1.68 17.85 13.34
CA ASN A 5 2.92 17.19 13.73
C ASN A 5 3.15 15.99 12.81
N VAL A 6 4.19 16.05 11.98
CA VAL A 6 4.57 14.97 11.06
C VAL A 6 5.44 13.99 11.83
N LYS A 7 4.94 12.78 12.03
CA LYS A 7 5.67 11.71 12.76
C LYS A 7 6.60 10.91 11.87
N TYR A 8 6.22 10.76 10.60
CA TYR A 8 6.96 9.99 9.62
C TYR A 8 6.57 10.45 8.22
N THR A 9 7.54 10.44 7.30
CA THR A 9 7.36 10.72 5.89
C THR A 9 8.06 9.61 5.12
N ALA A 10 7.30 8.89 4.29
CA ALA A 10 7.88 7.96 3.32
C ALA A 10 8.20 8.69 2.01
N HIS A 11 9.27 8.29 1.36
CA HIS A 11 9.75 8.81 0.09
C HIS A 11 9.80 7.69 -0.95
N ALA A 12 9.30 7.96 -2.15
CA ALA A 12 9.38 7.05 -3.28
C ALA A 12 9.67 7.82 -4.57
N THR A 13 10.48 7.21 -5.44
CA THR A 13 10.84 7.74 -6.76
C THR A 13 10.39 6.77 -7.84
N ALA A 14 9.56 7.23 -8.78
CA ALA A 14 9.23 6.49 -9.98
C ALA A 14 10.11 6.92 -11.16
N ARG A 15 10.62 5.97 -11.94
CA ARG A 15 11.44 6.21 -13.14
C ARG A 15 10.93 5.42 -14.34
N GLY A 16 11.26 5.86 -15.55
CA GLY A 16 10.82 5.21 -16.78
C GLY A 16 9.35 5.46 -17.11
N GLN A 17 8.68 4.47 -17.71
CA GLN A 17 7.33 4.64 -18.27
C GLN A 17 6.23 4.46 -17.22
N GLY A 18 6.19 5.28 -16.16
CA GLY A 18 5.08 5.28 -15.18
C GLY A 18 4.63 3.87 -14.74
N ARG A 19 3.49 3.39 -15.29
CA ARG A 19 2.89 2.07 -15.03
C ARG A 19 3.68 0.85 -15.57
N ASN A 20 4.70 1.07 -16.39
CA ASN A 20 5.64 0.07 -16.92
C ASN A 20 7.10 0.42 -16.61
N GLY A 21 7.32 1.26 -15.59
CA GLY A 21 8.65 1.69 -15.17
C GLY A 21 9.14 0.94 -13.94
N GLU A 22 9.75 1.68 -13.04
CA GLU A 22 10.24 1.19 -11.76
C GLU A 22 9.91 2.20 -10.67
N VAL A 23 9.63 1.71 -9.47
CA VAL A 23 9.48 2.55 -8.27
C VAL A 23 10.46 2.09 -7.20
N THR A 24 11.20 3.05 -6.62
CA THR A 24 12.12 2.82 -5.51
C THR A 24 11.70 3.64 -4.31
N SER A 25 11.86 3.11 -3.11
CA SER A 25 11.88 3.84 -1.84
C SER A 25 13.24 3.58 -1.22
N ASP A 26 13.96 4.65 -0.91
CA ASP A 26 15.32 4.59 -0.37
C ASP A 26 15.32 4.89 1.15
N ASP A 27 14.14 4.87 1.79
CA ASP A 27 13.99 4.89 3.24
C ASP A 27 14.40 3.53 3.84
N ASP A 28 14.50 3.41 5.16
CA ASP A 28 14.74 2.17 5.95
C ASP A 28 15.42 1.00 5.18
N ASP A 29 14.79 -0.17 5.06
CA ASP A 29 15.36 -1.37 4.42
C ASP A 29 15.38 -1.31 2.88
N GLY A 30 14.94 -0.20 2.28
CA GLY A 30 14.79 -0.02 0.84
C GLY A 30 13.70 -0.90 0.20
N LEU A 31 13.05 -0.38 -0.83
CA LEU A 31 12.10 -1.16 -1.64
C LEU A 31 12.21 -0.78 -3.11
N GLN A 32 12.47 -1.75 -3.98
CA GLN A 32 12.55 -1.54 -5.42
C GLN A 32 11.62 -2.51 -6.15
N LEU A 33 10.70 -1.97 -6.93
CA LEU A 33 9.68 -2.74 -7.65
C LEU A 33 9.63 -2.34 -9.12
N ARG A 34 9.73 -3.33 -10.00
CA ARG A 34 9.37 -3.19 -11.40
C ARG A 34 7.85 -3.08 -11.53
N LEU A 35 7.41 -2.08 -12.29
CA LEU A 35 6.01 -1.89 -12.62
C LEU A 35 5.70 -2.46 -14.01
N ALA A 36 4.53 -3.08 -14.15
CA ALA A 36 4.01 -3.56 -15.42
C ALA A 36 2.48 -3.47 -15.44
N MET A 37 1.93 -3.05 -16.58
CA MET A 37 0.50 -3.19 -16.82
C MET A 37 0.10 -4.68 -16.86
N PRO A 38 -1.06 -5.04 -16.29
CA PRO A 38 -1.55 -6.40 -16.33
C PRO A 38 -1.88 -6.83 -17.77
N LYS A 39 -1.82 -8.15 -18.02
CA LYS A 39 -2.14 -8.73 -19.34
C LYS A 39 -3.54 -8.38 -19.82
N SER A 40 -4.51 -8.30 -18.89
CA SER A 40 -5.89 -7.91 -19.17
C SER A 40 -6.03 -6.49 -19.73
N LEU A 41 -5.05 -5.61 -19.50
CA LEU A 41 -4.98 -4.25 -20.03
C LEU A 41 -3.94 -4.12 -21.15
N GLY A 42 -3.55 -5.23 -21.78
CA GLY A 42 -2.60 -5.23 -22.90
C GLY A 42 -1.12 -5.11 -22.50
N GLY A 43 -0.79 -5.24 -21.22
CA GLY A 43 0.58 -5.22 -20.73
C GLY A 43 1.26 -6.59 -20.70
N LYS A 44 2.55 -6.60 -20.33
CA LYS A 44 3.33 -7.85 -20.17
C LYS A 44 2.95 -8.63 -18.91
N GLY A 45 2.45 -7.95 -17.87
CA GLY A 45 2.11 -8.53 -16.57
C GLY A 45 3.32 -9.10 -15.80
N ASP A 46 4.53 -8.63 -16.09
CA ASP A 46 5.80 -9.08 -15.50
C ASP A 46 6.34 -8.11 -14.44
N GLY A 47 5.45 -7.57 -13.62
CA GLY A 47 5.72 -6.60 -12.57
C GLY A 47 4.47 -6.30 -11.74
N GLN A 48 4.62 -5.42 -10.74
CA GLN A 48 3.50 -4.92 -9.94
C GLN A 48 2.80 -3.75 -10.64
N ASN A 49 1.63 -3.33 -10.16
CA ASN A 49 0.96 -2.14 -10.67
C ASN A 49 0.47 -1.21 -9.54
N PRO A 50 0.20 0.08 -9.85
CA PRO A 50 -0.24 1.03 -8.84
C PRO A 50 -1.48 0.60 -8.04
N GLU A 51 -2.42 -0.11 -8.67
CA GLU A 51 -3.65 -0.56 -8.00
C GLU A 51 -3.37 -1.63 -6.97
N GLN A 52 -2.46 -2.57 -7.26
CA GLN A 52 -1.96 -3.54 -6.28
C GLN A 52 -1.28 -2.85 -5.11
N LEU A 53 -0.39 -1.89 -5.37
CA LEU A 53 0.32 -1.15 -4.32
C LEU A 53 -0.67 -0.38 -3.42
N PHE A 54 -1.66 0.28 -4.03
CA PHE A 54 -2.70 0.99 -3.29
C PHE A 54 -3.59 0.03 -2.48
N ALA A 55 -4.00 -1.10 -3.07
CA ALA A 55 -4.80 -2.12 -2.38
C ALA A 55 -4.07 -2.67 -1.14
N MET A 56 -2.78 -2.99 -1.29
CA MET A 56 -1.96 -3.49 -0.20
C MET A 56 -1.79 -2.43 0.91
N GLY A 57 -1.43 -1.19 0.54
CA GLY A 57 -1.26 -0.10 1.49
C GLY A 57 -2.56 0.22 2.24
N TYR A 58 -3.69 0.28 1.55
CA TYR A 58 -4.98 0.56 2.16
C TYR A 58 -5.42 -0.57 3.09
N ALA A 59 -5.36 -1.83 2.65
CA ALA A 59 -5.76 -2.98 3.46
C ALA A 59 -4.95 -3.06 4.77
N ALA A 60 -3.63 -2.90 4.68
CA ALA A 60 -2.76 -2.91 5.85
C ALA A 60 -3.04 -1.73 6.80
N CYS A 61 -3.19 -0.52 6.25
CA CYS A 61 -3.48 0.68 7.04
C CYS A 61 -4.82 0.56 7.77
N PHE A 62 -5.87 0.09 7.08
CA PHE A 62 -7.19 -0.06 7.67
C PHE A 62 -7.22 -1.16 8.74
N LEU A 63 -6.54 -2.29 8.52
CA LEU A 63 -6.42 -3.34 9.54
C LEU A 63 -5.75 -2.80 10.82
N GLY A 64 -4.66 -2.04 10.68
CA GLY A 64 -3.98 -1.41 11.82
C GLY A 64 -4.90 -0.42 12.56
N ALA A 65 -5.64 0.41 11.83
CA ALA A 65 -6.60 1.34 12.43
C ALA A 65 -7.74 0.60 13.16
N LEU A 66 -8.25 -0.48 12.59
CA LEU A 66 -9.29 -1.32 13.20
C LEU A 66 -8.79 -1.97 14.50
N GLN A 67 -7.57 -2.51 14.49
CA GLN A 67 -6.96 -3.11 15.67
C GLN A 67 -6.72 -2.07 16.78
N LEU A 68 -6.27 -0.87 16.43
CA LEU A 68 -6.09 0.24 17.37
C LEU A 68 -7.43 0.64 18.01
N ALA A 69 -8.48 0.79 17.22
CA ALA A 69 -9.82 1.12 17.72
C ALA A 69 -10.39 0.00 18.61
N ALA A 70 -10.24 -1.26 18.22
CA ALA A 70 -10.68 -2.38 19.05
C ALA A 70 -9.92 -2.44 20.38
N GLY A 71 -8.62 -2.17 20.37
CA GLY A 71 -7.79 -2.08 21.57
C GLY A 71 -8.25 -1.00 22.53
N SER A 72 -8.55 0.21 22.03
CA SER A 72 -9.02 1.32 22.88
C SER A 72 -10.39 1.06 23.51
N MET A 73 -11.17 0.13 22.96
CA MET A 73 -12.47 -0.30 23.47
C MET A 73 -12.39 -1.55 24.37
N GLY A 74 -11.21 -2.10 24.64
CA GLY A 74 -11.05 -3.36 25.39
C GLY A 74 -11.53 -4.60 24.63
N LYS A 75 -11.59 -4.53 23.29
CA LYS A 75 -12.09 -5.59 22.39
C LYS A 75 -11.00 -6.14 21.47
N ALA A 76 -9.74 -6.08 21.89
CA ALA A 76 -8.59 -6.47 21.07
C ALA A 76 -8.73 -7.89 20.50
N ASP A 77 -9.31 -8.82 21.27
CA ASP A 77 -9.50 -10.21 20.85
C ASP A 77 -10.36 -10.37 19.60
N ILE A 78 -11.32 -9.47 19.38
CA ILE A 78 -12.22 -9.52 18.22
C ILE A 78 -11.47 -9.13 16.93
N ALA A 79 -10.53 -8.20 17.02
CA ALA A 79 -9.78 -7.71 15.86
C ALA A 79 -8.45 -8.44 15.62
N ARG A 80 -8.03 -9.31 16.55
CA ARG A 80 -6.71 -9.98 16.51
C ARG A 80 -6.49 -10.74 15.20
N ASN A 81 -7.50 -11.46 14.73
CA ASN A 81 -7.45 -12.27 13.51
C ASN A 81 -8.30 -11.67 12.38
N ALA A 82 -8.61 -10.38 12.45
CA ALA A 82 -9.37 -9.72 11.38
C ALA A 82 -8.58 -9.72 10.08
N ILE A 83 -9.28 -9.90 8.96
CA ILE A 83 -8.72 -9.87 7.61
C ILE A 83 -9.43 -8.76 6.83
N VAL A 84 -8.66 -7.91 6.16
CA VAL A 84 -9.18 -6.83 5.32
C VAL A 84 -8.88 -7.14 3.87
N HIS A 85 -9.93 -7.19 3.06
CA HIS A 85 -9.82 -7.30 1.61
C HIS A 85 -10.08 -5.93 0.98
N ALA A 86 -9.09 -5.41 0.24
CA ALA A 86 -9.24 -4.20 -0.55
C ALA A 86 -9.23 -4.57 -2.04
N ASN A 87 -10.28 -4.18 -2.76
CA ASN A 87 -10.36 -4.30 -4.20
C ASN A 87 -10.23 -2.90 -4.80
N VAL A 88 -9.31 -2.74 -5.74
CA VAL A 88 -9.05 -1.47 -6.42
C VAL A 88 -9.31 -1.68 -7.90
N HIS A 89 -10.23 -0.89 -8.44
CA HIS A 89 -10.65 -0.96 -9.84
C HIS A 89 -10.07 0.24 -10.60
N MET A 90 -9.77 0.00 -11.88
CA MET A 90 -9.30 1.01 -12.82
C MET A 90 -10.45 1.45 -13.73
#